data_AF-A0AAN7LH63-F1
#
_entry.id   AF-A0AAN7LH63-F1
#
_cell.length_a   1.000
_cell.length_b   1.000
_cell.length_c   1.000
_cell.angle_alpha   90.00
_cell.angle_beta   90.00
_cell.angle_gamma   90.00
#
_symmetry.space_group_name_H-M   'P 1'
#
loop_
_entity.id
_entity.type
_entity.pdbx_description
1 polymer ?
#
loop_
_entity_poly.entity_id
_entity_poly.type
_entity_poly.pdbx_seq_one_letter_code
_entity_poly.pdbx_strand_id
1 'polypeptide(L)'
;MYCQASGNTFPLAAGFVGQAEASEAAGLVVDMIRQKGMADRALLLAGPPGTGKTALALGISQELGSKVPFCPMVGSEVYSSEVKKTEVLMDNFGRAIGLRIKENKEVYEGEASWL
;
A
#
# COMPACT_ATOMS: atom_id res chain seq x y z
N MET A 1 -0.60 -9.72 -6.47
CA MET A 1 -0.20 -9.61 -7.89
C MET A 1 1.05 -10.46 -8.08
N TYR A 2 0.91 -11.67 -8.62
CA TYR A 2 2.06 -12.52 -8.84
C TYR A 2 2.67 -12.18 -10.21
N CYS A 3 3.82 -11.53 -10.24
CA CYS A 3 4.70 -11.53 -11.40
C CYS A 3 5.67 -12.72 -11.26
N GLN A 4 5.86 -13.47 -12.34
CA GLN A 4 7.00 -14.38 -12.44
C GLN A 4 8.30 -13.56 -12.40
N ALA A 5 9.42 -14.20 -12.05
CA ALA A 5 10.75 -13.58 -12.11
C ALA A 5 11.12 -13.05 -13.52
N SER A 6 10.36 -13.43 -14.55
CA SER A 6 10.44 -12.96 -15.94
C SER A 6 9.69 -11.65 -16.23
N GLY A 7 9.00 -11.05 -15.25
CA GLY A 7 8.15 -9.86 -15.43
C GLY A 7 6.71 -10.17 -15.83
N ASN A 8 6.40 -11.39 -16.29
CA ASN A 8 5.06 -11.74 -16.74
C ASN A 8 4.07 -11.89 -15.58
N THR A 9 2.88 -11.29 -15.73
CA THR A 9 1.77 -11.44 -14.78
C THR A 9 0.99 -12.73 -15.02
N PHE A 10 0.57 -13.39 -13.94
CA PHE A 10 -0.40 -14.49 -14.07
C PHE A 10 -1.79 -13.93 -14.44
N PRO A 11 -2.50 -14.53 -15.41
CA PRO A 11 -3.77 -14.01 -15.93
C PRO A 11 -4.92 -14.02 -14.92
N LEU A 12 -4.80 -14.79 -13.83
CA LEU A 12 -5.74 -14.80 -12.72
C LEU A 12 -4.95 -14.85 -11.40
N ALA A 13 -4.80 -13.72 -10.73
CA ALA A 13 -4.05 -13.61 -9.49
C ALA A 13 -4.71 -12.64 -8.52
N ALA A 14 -4.90 -13.06 -7.26
CA ALA A 14 -5.43 -12.22 -6.18
C ALA A 14 -6.78 -11.52 -6.49
N GLY A 15 -7.64 -12.16 -7.29
CA GLY A 15 -8.97 -11.63 -7.65
C GLY A 15 -8.96 -10.58 -8.78
N PHE A 16 -7.80 -10.23 -9.34
CA PHE A 16 -7.69 -9.38 -10.53
C PHE A 16 -7.80 -10.22 -11.81
N VAL A 17 -8.57 -9.72 -12.77
CA VAL A 17 -8.78 -10.34 -14.09
C VAL A 17 -8.56 -9.29 -15.18
N GLY A 18 -7.73 -9.62 -16.16
CA GLY A 18 -7.39 -8.72 -17.27
C GLY A 18 -6.39 -7.62 -16.89
N GLN A 19 -6.23 -6.62 -17.77
CA GLN A 19 -5.24 -5.54 -17.65
C GLN A 19 -3.81 -6.02 -17.35
N ALA A 20 -3.29 -6.91 -18.20
CA ALA A 20 -1.96 -7.49 -18.05
C ALA A 20 -0.86 -6.41 -17.90
N GLU A 21 -0.88 -5.39 -18.76
CA GLU A 21 0.08 -4.28 -18.76
C GLU A 21 0.04 -3.48 -17.46
N ALA A 22 -1.16 -3.14 -16.96
CA ALA A 22 -1.31 -2.37 -15.71
C ALA A 22 -0.90 -3.19 -14.48
N SER A 23 -1.18 -4.49 -14.49
CA SER A 23 -0.77 -5.41 -13.44
C SER A 23 0.74 -5.60 -13.42
N GLU A 24 1.38 -5.66 -14.58
CA GLU A 24 2.84 -5.78 -14.71
C GLU A 24 3.54 -4.52 -14.23
N ALA A 25 3.07 -3.35 -14.66
CA ALA A 25 3.56 -2.06 -14.19
C ALA A 25 3.39 -1.91 -12.67
N ALA A 26 2.25 -2.36 -12.11
CA ALA A 26 2.03 -2.38 -10.67
C ALA A 26 3.01 -3.30 -9.93
N GLY A 27 3.38 -4.45 -10.51
CA GLY A 27 4.42 -5.32 -9.97
C GLY A 27 5.79 -4.63 -9.88
N LEU A 28 6.21 -3.95 -10.95
CA LEU A 28 7.45 -3.17 -10.95
C LEU A 28 7.46 -2.05 -9.90
N VAL A 29 6.32 -1.38 -9.72
CA VAL A 29 6.13 -0.37 -8.67
C VAL A 29 6.31 -1.00 -7.29
N VAL A 30 5.69 -2.15 -7.01
CA VAL A 30 5.83 -2.85 -5.72
C VAL A 30 7.28 -3.17 -5.43
N ASP A 31 8.02 -3.68 -6.43
CA ASP A 31 9.44 -4.00 -6.28
C ASP A 31 10.27 -2.75 -6.03
N MET A 32 9.97 -1.64 -6.72
CA MET A 32 10.63 -0.35 -6.48
C MET A 32 10.36 0.20 -5.07
N ILE A 33 9.14 0.02 -4.54
CA ILE A 33 8.80 0.39 -3.15
C ILE A 33 9.61 -0.47 -2.16
N ARG A 34 9.67 -1.80 -2.39
CA ARG A 34 10.46 -2.73 -1.56
C ARG A 34 11.95 -2.38 -1.57
N GLN A 35 12.48 -1.95 -2.70
CA GLN A 35 13.86 -1.47 -2.86
C GLN A 35 14.09 -0.04 -2.34
N LYS A 36 13.05 0.64 -1.81
CA LYS A 36 13.09 2.03 -1.34
C LYS A 36 13.44 3.05 -2.44
N GLY A 37 13.27 2.70 -3.72
CA GLY A 37 13.55 3.56 -4.88
C GLY A 37 12.43 4.55 -5.23
N MET A 38 11.29 4.50 -4.54
CA MET A 38 10.12 5.36 -4.77
C MET A 38 9.95 6.51 -3.78
N ALA A 39 10.94 6.77 -2.91
CA ALA A 39 10.88 7.94 -2.04
C ALA A 39 10.76 9.22 -2.89
N ASP A 40 9.82 10.11 -2.51
CA ASP A 40 9.55 11.38 -3.19
C ASP A 40 9.03 11.26 -4.65
N ARG A 41 8.43 10.11 -5.00
CA ARG A 41 7.80 9.90 -6.31
C ARG A 41 6.30 9.66 -6.17
N ALA A 42 5.54 10.20 -7.12
CA ALA A 42 4.10 9.96 -7.22
C ALA A 42 3.79 8.97 -8.34
N LEU A 43 2.83 8.06 -8.08
CA LEU A 43 2.25 7.18 -9.10
C LEU A 43 0.85 7.69 -9.44
N LEU A 44 0.60 7.97 -10.73
CA LEU A 44 -0.72 8.37 -11.23
C LEU A 44 -1.36 7.23 -12.02
N LEU A 45 -2.52 6.77 -11.57
CA LEU A 45 -3.34 5.80 -12.30
C LEU A 45 -4.43 6.56 -13.07
N ALA A 46 -4.36 6.54 -14.41
CA ALA A 46 -5.25 7.28 -15.29
C ALA A 46 -6.12 6.37 -16.16
N GLY A 47 -7.19 6.91 -16.75
CA GLY A 47 -8.05 6.24 -17.75
C GLY A 47 -9.55 6.33 -17.44
N PRO A 48 -10.41 5.61 -18.19
CA PRO A 48 -11.86 5.68 -18.05
C PRO A 48 -12.38 5.22 -16.66
N PRO A 49 -13.57 5.67 -16.22
CA PRO A 49 -14.21 5.14 -15.02
C PRO A 49 -14.51 3.64 -15.17
N GLY A 50 -14.57 2.90 -14.05
CA GLY A 50 -14.85 1.45 -14.06
C GLY A 50 -13.69 0.54 -14.48
N THR A 51 -12.53 1.09 -14.83
CA THR A 51 -11.34 0.31 -15.24
C THR A 51 -10.45 -0.15 -14.09
N GLY A 52 -10.96 -0.17 -12.84
CA GLY A 52 -10.26 -0.81 -11.72
C GLY A 52 -9.08 -0.05 -11.11
N LYS A 53 -8.90 1.26 -11.35
CA LYS A 53 -7.77 2.05 -10.78
C LYS A 53 -7.68 1.96 -9.26
N THR A 54 -8.81 2.16 -8.57
CA THR A 54 -8.88 2.05 -7.11
C THR A 54 -8.59 0.62 -6.65
N ALA A 55 -9.08 -0.37 -7.39
CA ALA A 55 -8.77 -1.77 -7.11
C ALA A 55 -7.27 -2.02 -7.25
N LEU A 56 -6.62 -1.54 -8.33
CA LEU A 56 -5.19 -1.67 -8.55
C LEU A 56 -4.37 -1.06 -7.39
N ALA A 57 -4.74 0.13 -6.91
CA ALA A 57 -4.09 0.77 -5.76
C ALA A 57 -4.22 -0.07 -4.48
N LEU A 58 -5.40 -0.66 -4.23
CA LEU A 58 -5.61 -1.59 -3.10
C LEU A 58 -4.81 -2.88 -3.28
N GLY A 59 -4.69 -3.39 -4.50
CA GLY A 59 -3.89 -4.57 -4.82
C GLY A 59 -2.40 -4.35 -4.53
N ILE A 60 -1.85 -3.20 -4.92
CA ILE A 60 -0.49 -2.78 -4.58
C ILE A 60 -0.31 -2.71 -3.06
N SER A 61 -1.26 -2.11 -2.35
CA SER A 61 -1.23 -2.04 -0.87
C SER A 61 -1.22 -3.42 -0.22
N GLN A 62 -2.07 -4.34 -0.70
CA GLN A 62 -2.13 -5.70 -0.15
C GLN A 62 -0.81 -6.46 -0.38
N GLU A 63 -0.17 -6.26 -1.53
CA GLU A 63 1.11 -6.90 -1.89
C GLU A 63 2.30 -6.40 -1.06
N LEU A 64 2.26 -5.15 -0.59
CA LEU A 64 3.24 -4.61 0.35
C LEU A 64 3.07 -5.19 1.77
N GLY A 65 1.89 -5.71 2.07
CA GLY A 65 1.52 -6.35 3.33
C GLY A 65 1.31 -5.38 4.49
N SER A 66 1.00 -5.92 5.68
CA SER A 66 0.74 -5.16 6.92
C SER A 66 1.94 -4.34 7.43
N LYS A 67 3.09 -4.46 6.76
CA LYS A 67 4.33 -3.80 7.13
C LYS A 67 4.37 -2.34 6.69
N VAL A 68 3.58 -1.97 5.68
CA VAL A 68 3.54 -0.62 5.09
C VAL A 68 2.14 -0.04 5.34
N PRO A 69 2.04 1.14 6.00
CA PRO A 69 0.74 1.77 6.20
C PRO A 69 0.17 2.28 4.87
N PHE A 70 -1.12 2.03 4.63
CA PHE A 70 -1.85 2.55 3.48
C PHE A 70 -2.99 3.44 3.98
N CYS A 71 -3.01 4.68 3.52
CA CYS A 71 -3.96 5.70 3.94
C CYS A 71 -4.73 6.23 2.72
N PRO A 72 -5.91 5.67 2.40
CA PRO A 72 -6.76 6.25 1.37
C PRO A 72 -7.31 7.60 1.84
N MET A 73 -7.34 8.59 0.95
CA MET A 73 -7.92 9.91 1.19
C MET A 73 -8.83 10.28 0.03
N VAL A 74 -9.99 10.87 0.35
CA VAL A 74 -10.88 11.45 -0.65
C VAL A 74 -10.55 12.93 -0.82
N GLY A 75 -10.44 13.42 -2.07
CA GLY A 75 -10.06 14.82 -2.33
C GLY A 75 -10.99 15.86 -1.69
N SER A 76 -12.24 15.52 -1.41
CA SER A 76 -13.18 16.39 -0.68
C SER A 76 -12.80 16.56 0.79
N GLU A 77 -12.11 15.61 1.41
CA GLU A 77 -11.69 15.68 2.82
C GLU A 77 -10.66 16.79 3.06
N VAL A 78 -9.94 17.21 2.01
CA VAL A 78 -8.97 18.32 2.08
C VAL A 78 -9.65 19.67 2.29
N TYR A 79 -10.93 19.79 1.90
CA TYR A 79 -11.69 21.04 2.01
C TYR A 79 -12.46 21.05 3.33
N SER A 80 -11.93 21.76 4.32
CA SER A 80 -12.60 22.04 5.59
C SER A 80 -12.69 23.54 5.85
N SER A 81 -13.74 23.97 6.54
CA SER A 81 -13.91 25.34 7.04
C SER A 81 -13.12 25.60 8.32
N GLU A 82 -12.80 24.55 9.07
CA GLU A 82 -12.22 24.63 10.42
C GLU A 82 -10.70 24.47 10.40
N VAL A 83 -10.19 23.62 9.51
CA VAL A 83 -8.78 23.24 9.44
C VAL A 83 -8.16 23.72 8.13
N LYS A 84 -6.90 24.15 8.17
CA LYS A 84 -6.17 24.58 6.97
C LYS A 84 -5.93 23.39 6.04
N LYS A 85 -6.10 23.60 4.74
CA LYS A 85 -5.84 22.57 3.70
C LYS A 85 -4.45 21.94 3.81
N THR A 86 -3.44 22.74 4.15
CA THR A 86 -2.06 22.25 4.32
C THR A 86 -1.93 21.32 5.52
N GLU A 87 -2.65 21.58 6.60
CA GLU A 87 -2.61 20.76 7.82
C GLU A 87 -3.25 19.39 7.59
N VAL A 88 -4.39 19.36 6.88
CA VAL A 88 -5.04 18.10 6.47
C VAL A 88 -4.12 17.23 5.61
N LEU A 89 -3.37 17.86 4.68
CA LEU A 89 -2.40 17.13 3.85
C LEU A 89 -1.22 16.62 4.68
N MET A 90 -0.66 17.46 5.55
CA MET A 90 0.48 17.09 6.40
C MET A 90 0.15 15.96 7.36
N ASP A 91 -1.04 15.98 7.97
CA ASP A 91 -1.51 14.88 8.84
C ASP A 91 -1.57 13.55 8.08
N ASN A 92 -2.18 13.56 6.89
CA ASN A 92 -2.29 12.36 6.07
C ASN A 92 -0.93 11.83 5.59
N PHE A 93 0.01 12.71 5.23
CA PHE A 93 1.39 12.29 4.94
C PHE A 93 2.07 11.69 6.17
N GLY A 94 1.87 12.26 7.35
CA GLY A 94 2.38 11.70 8.61
C GLY A 94 1.84 10.30 8.89
N ARG A 95 0.54 10.09 8.69
CA ARG A 95 -0.12 8.78 8.86
C ARG A 95 0.34 7.74 7.85
N ALA A 96 0.73 8.16 6.66
CA ALA A 96 1.26 7.27 5.62
C ALA A 96 2.74 6.89 5.83
N ILE A 97 3.45 7.49 6.79
CA ILE A 97 4.85 7.18 7.09
C ILE A 97 4.92 6.32 8.35
N GLY A 98 5.27 5.04 8.17
CA GLY A 98 5.42 4.09 9.28
C GLY A 98 6.86 4.02 9.80
N LEU A 99 7.06 4.31 11.08
CA LEU A 99 8.31 4.02 11.80
C LEU A 99 8.21 2.65 12.48
N ARG A 100 9.19 1.78 12.25
CA ARG A 100 9.27 0.47 12.94
C ARG A 100 10.37 0.50 13.99
N ILE A 101 9.96 0.46 15.25
CA ILE A 101 10.85 0.32 16.39
C ILE A 101 10.86 -1.15 16.80
N LYS A 102 12.05 -1.74 16.91
CA LYS A 102 12.21 -3.09 17.48
C LYS A 102 12.73 -2.93 18.90
N GLU A 103 11.99 -3.48 19.85
CA GLU A 103 12.39 -3.56 21.24
C GLU A 103 12.60 -5.03 21.61
N ASN A 104 13.71 -5.35 22.26
CA ASN A 104 13.97 -6.70 22.74
C ASN A 104 13.43 -6.81 24.16
N LYS A 105 12.55 -7.77 24.40
CA LYS A 105 12.01 -8.07 25.73
C LYS A 105 12.17 -9.55 26.01
N GLU A 106 12.65 -9.89 27.20
CA GLU A 106 12.62 -11.27 27.69
C GLU A 106 11.17 -11.63 28.01
N VAL A 107 10.66 -12.66 27.32
CA VAL A 107 9.31 -13.17 27.52
C VAL A 107 9.43 -14.54 28.17
N TYR A 108 8.82 -14.69 29.35
CA TYR A 108 8.69 -15.97 30.02
C TYR A 108 7.33 -16.57 29.63
N GLU A 109 7.34 -17.61 28.80
CA GLU A 109 6.16 -18.41 28.47
C GLU A 109 6.14 -19.66 29.35
N GLY A 110 5.01 -19.92 30.00
CA GLY A 110 4.79 -21.12 30.80
C GLY A 110 3.30 -21.44 30.87
N GLU A 111 2.96 -22.73 30.84
CA GLU A 111 1.58 -23.17 31.02
C GLU A 111 1.20 -23.07 32.50
N ALA A 112 0.08 -22.43 32.80
CA ALA A 112 -0.44 -22.35 34.16
C ALA A 112 -1.05 -23.70 34.55
N SER A 113 -0.24 -24.56 35.17
CA SER A 113 -0.71 -25.81 35.76
C SER A 113 -1.31 -25.51 37.15
N TRP A 114 -2.63 -25.55 37.26
CA TRP A 114 -3.32 -25.58 38.56
C TRP A 114 -3.56 -27.05 38.91
N LEU A 115 -3.02 -27.50 40.06
CA LEU A 115 -3.35 -28.80 40.67
C LEU A 115 -4.78 -28.78 41.26
#